data_AF-A0AAE7CRA9-F1
#
_entry.id   AF-A0AAE7CRA9-F1
#
_cell.length_a   1.000
_cell.length_b   1.000
_cell.length_c   1.000
_cell.angle_alpha   90.00
_cell.angle_beta   90.00
_cell.angle_gamma   90.00
#
_symmetry.space_group_name_H-M   'P 1'
#
loop_
_entity.id
_entity.type
_entity.pdbx_description
1 polymer ?
#
loop_
_entity_poly.entity_id
_entity_poly.type
_entity_poly.pdbx_seq_one_letter_code
_entity_poly.pdbx_strand_id
1 'polypeptide(L)'
;MEAEIKARLTWVKLYEEIKDAGYICRCCGISRPTLRKWVNRYKELGEAGLNNQSKRPINSPNRKVDESIKLEILALRTGVTDF
;
A
#
# COMPACT_ATOMS: atom_id res chain seq x y z
N MET A 1 -7.39 8.81 6.56
CA MET A 1 -6.16 8.60 5.75
C MET A 1 -4.93 8.95 6.58
N GLU A 2 -4.80 10.20 7.01
CA GLU A 2 -3.73 10.68 7.91
C GLU A 2 -3.64 9.92 9.24
N ALA A 3 -4.77 9.69 9.92
CA ALA A 3 -4.79 8.97 11.19
C ALA A 3 -4.25 7.53 11.09
N GLU A 4 -4.50 6.85 9.97
CA GLU A 4 -3.96 5.50 9.74
C GLU A 4 -2.46 5.53 9.51
N ILE A 5 -1.96 6.51 8.74
CA ILE A 5 -0.53 6.68 8.46
C ILE A 5 0.21 6.98 9.77
N LYS A 6 -0.35 7.88 10.60
CA LYS A 6 0.20 8.19 11.92
C LYS A 6 0.28 6.95 12.82
N ALA A 7 -0.79 6.15 12.89
CA ALA A 7 -0.78 4.91 13.67
C ALA A 7 0.30 3.93 13.17
N ARG A 8 0.41 3.75 11.85
CA ARG A 8 1.44 2.88 11.25
C ARG A 8 2.85 3.39 11.53
N LEU A 9 3.06 4.70 11.48
CA LEU A 9 4.35 5.32 11.81
C LEU A 9 4.72 5.07 13.27
N THR A 10 3.77 5.19 14.18
CA THR A 10 3.96 4.84 15.60
C THR A 10 4.36 3.38 15.76
N TRP A 11 3.69 2.44 15.08
CA TRP A 11 4.04 1.02 15.17
C TRP A 11 5.47 0.73 14.72
N VAL A 12 5.89 1.35 13.61
CA VAL A 12 7.24 1.15 13.06
C VAL A 12 8.30 1.76 13.97
N LYS A 13 8.12 3.00 14.44
CA LYS A 13 9.08 3.66 15.36
C LYS A 13 9.23 2.90 16.68
N LEU A 14 8.13 2.50 17.30
CA LEU A 14 8.17 1.69 18.53
C LEU A 14 8.88 0.35 18.31
N TYR A 15 8.68 -0.29 17.16
CA TYR A 15 9.40 -1.51 16.83
C TYR A 15 10.89 -1.26 16.57
N GLU A 16 11.26 -0.13 15.98
CA GLU A 16 12.65 0.23 15.76
C GLU A 16 13.43 0.43 17.06
N GLU A 17 12.78 0.99 18.08
CA GLU A 17 13.35 1.21 19.42
C GLU A 17 13.42 -0.08 20.25
N ILE A 18 12.31 -0.81 20.35
CA ILE A 18 12.18 -1.92 21.30
C ILE A 18 12.70 -3.25 20.71
N LYS A 19 12.58 -3.45 19.39
CA LYS A 19 12.91 -4.70 18.67
C LYS A 19 12.17 -5.97 19.15
N ASP A 20 11.16 -5.87 20.01
CA ASP A 20 10.27 -6.98 20.39
C ASP A 20 8.91 -6.90 19.66
N ALA A 21 8.75 -7.71 18.61
CA ALA A 21 7.52 -7.74 17.83
C ALA A 21 6.29 -8.20 18.65
N GLY A 22 6.47 -9.09 19.62
CA GLY A 22 5.38 -9.61 20.45
C GLY A 22 4.82 -8.55 21.39
N TYR A 23 5.69 -7.82 22.07
CA TYR A 23 5.31 -6.71 22.94
C TYR A 23 4.59 -5.60 22.15
N ILE A 24 5.17 -5.14 21.04
CA ILE A 24 4.56 -4.09 20.20
C ILE A 24 3.19 -4.48 19.67
N CYS A 25 3.03 -5.73 19.19
CA CYS A 25 1.75 -6.22 18.69
C CYS A 25 0.65 -6.19 19.76
N ARG A 26 0.96 -6.54 21.01
CA ARG A 26 0.01 -6.47 22.14
C ARG A 26 -0.36 -5.03 22.47
N CYS A 27 0.62 -4.12 22.55
CA CYS A 27 0.38 -2.71 22.85
C CYS A 27 -0.42 -2.00 21.74
N CYS A 28 -0.15 -2.33 20.48
CA CYS A 28 -0.76 -1.67 19.33
C CYS A 28 -2.06 -2.33 18.84
N GLY A 29 -2.42 -3.51 19.36
CA GLY A 29 -3.62 -4.24 18.94
C GLY A 29 -3.56 -4.78 17.50
N ILE A 30 -2.36 -5.14 17.02
CA ILE A 30 -2.15 -5.62 15.64
C ILE A 30 -1.47 -6.99 15.61
N SER A 31 -1.64 -7.70 14.50
CA SER A 31 -0.97 -8.98 14.29
C SER A 31 0.50 -8.81 13.86
N ARG A 32 1.36 -9.79 14.18
CA ARG A 32 2.78 -9.81 13.75
C ARG A 32 2.94 -9.68 12.23
N PRO A 33 2.12 -10.34 11.37
CA PRO A 33 2.20 -10.13 9.92
C PRO A 33 1.91 -8.67 9.51
N THR A 34 0.98 -8.00 10.19
CA THR A 34 0.65 -6.60 9.93
C THR A 34 1.84 -5.69 10.27
N LEU A 35 2.44 -5.89 11.45
CA LEU A 35 3.65 -5.14 11.85
C LEU A 35 4.78 -5.35 10.83
N ARG A 36 5.10 -6.60 10.49
CA ARG A 36 6.16 -6.93 9.52
C ARG A 36 5.93 -6.27 8.16
N LYS A 37 4.69 -6.30 7.66
CA LYS A 37 4.32 -5.64 6.39
C LYS A 37 4.68 -4.16 6.41
N TRP A 38 4.29 -3.45 7.46
CA TRP A 38 4.51 -2.00 7.53
C TRP A 38 5.98 -1.64 7.79
N VAL A 39 6.68 -2.41 8.63
CA VAL A 39 8.13 -2.24 8.84
C VAL A 39 8.90 -2.42 7.54
N ASN A 40 8.61 -3.47 6.76
CA ASN A 40 9.29 -3.68 5.48
C ASN A 40 9.03 -2.54 4.49
N ARG A 41 7.77 -2.11 4.35
CA ARG A 41 7.43 -0.98 3.48
C ARG A 41 8.08 0.32 3.90
N TYR A 42 8.18 0.58 5.20
CA TYR A 42 8.85 1.76 5.72
C TYR A 42 10.36 1.72 5.43
N LYS A 43 10.99 0.55 5.55
CA LYS A 43 12.41 0.39 5.18
C LYS A 43 12.67 0.64 3.70
N GLU A 44 11.73 0.26 2.83
CA GLU A 44 11.87 0.41 1.38
C GLU A 44 11.54 1.82 0.88
N LEU A 45 10.50 2.46 1.44
CA LEU A 45 9.89 3.67 0.88
C LEU A 45 9.74 4.82 1.90
N GLY A 46 10.23 4.65 3.13
CA GLY A 46 10.00 5.60 4.22
C GLY A 46 8.52 5.78 4.56
N GLU A 47 8.14 6.98 4.96
CA GLU A 47 6.75 7.32 5.28
C GLU A 47 5.79 7.13 4.09
N ALA A 48 6.27 7.31 2.85
CA ALA A 48 5.47 7.08 1.65
C ALA A 48 4.96 5.62 1.56
N GLY A 49 5.75 4.66 2.09
CA GLY A 49 5.38 3.25 2.17
C GLY A 49 4.22 2.93 3.12
N LEU A 50 3.84 3.87 3.99
CA LEU A 50 2.75 3.72 4.94
C LEU A 50 1.38 4.08 4.36
N ASN A 51 1.35 4.62 3.14
CA ASN A 51 0.12 4.89 2.41
C ASN A 51 -0.63 3.61 2.04
N ASN A 52 -1.95 3.76 1.85
CA ASN A 52 -2.75 2.68 1.30
C ASN A 52 -2.35 2.43 -0.16
N GLN A 53 -2.00 1.18 -0.43
CA GLN A 53 -1.80 0.70 -1.79
C GLN A 53 -3.07 0.03 -2.28
N SER A 54 -3.25 0.01 -3.60
CA SER A 54 -4.36 -0.70 -4.23
C SER A 54 -4.43 -2.15 -3.75
N LYS A 55 -5.63 -2.60 -3.37
CA LYS A 55 -5.91 -4.02 -3.05
C LYS A 55 -6.19 -4.84 -4.31
N ARG A 56 -6.25 -4.19 -5.48
CA ARG A 56 -6.54 -4.86 -6.75
C ARG A 56 -5.38 -5.82 -7.09
N PRO A 57 -5.69 -7.06 -7.52
CA PRO A 57 -4.65 -7.96 -8.01
C PRO A 57 -3.93 -7.35 -9.22
N ILE A 58 -2.60 -7.45 -9.23
CA ILE A 58 -1.76 -6.97 -10.34
C ILE A 58 -2.07 -7.79 -11.60
N ASN A 59 -2.16 -9.12 -11.44
CA ASN A 59 -2.46 -10.07 -12.50
C ASN A 59 -3.80 -10.73 -12.23
N SER A 60 -4.67 -10.71 -13.23
CA SER A 60 -5.91 -11.49 -13.26
C SER A 60 -5.84 -12.43 -14.45
N PRO A 61 -6.02 -13.75 -14.29
CA PRO A 61 -5.94 -14.70 -15.39
C PRO A 61 -6.96 -14.40 -16.50
N ASN A 62 -8.08 -13.76 -16.15
CA ASN A 62 -9.13 -13.37 -17.09
C ASN A 62 -9.07 -11.89 -17.45
N ARG A 63 -7.89 -11.26 -17.42
CA ARG A 63 -7.74 -9.84 -17.77
C ARG A 63 -8.08 -9.64 -19.26
N LYS A 64 -9.25 -9.05 -19.54
CA LYS A 64 -9.72 -8.73 -20.89
C LYS A 64 -9.31 -7.35 -21.40
N VAL A 65 -8.91 -6.46 -20.48
CA VAL A 65 -8.57 -5.07 -20.79
C VAL A 65 -7.09 -4.84 -20.48
N ASP A 66 -6.31 -4.65 -21.53
CA ASP A 66 -4.92 -4.24 -21.51
C ASP A 66 -4.81 -2.71 -21.68
N GLU A 67 -3.58 -2.20 -21.82
CA GLU A 67 -3.35 -0.76 -21.82
C GLU A 67 -3.83 -0.09 -23.12
N SER A 68 -3.72 -0.77 -24.26
CA SER A 68 -4.23 -0.27 -25.56
C SER A 68 -5.74 -0.09 -25.53
N ILE A 69 -6.50 -1.08 -25.05
CA ILE A 69 -7.96 -0.97 -24.93
C ILE A 69 -8.36 0.16 -23.97
N LYS A 70 -7.61 0.38 -22.88
CA LYS A 70 -7.88 1.53 -21.98
C LYS A 70 -7.66 2.87 -22.68
N LEU A 71 -6.57 2.99 -23.43
CA LEU A 71 -6.23 4.22 -24.16
C LEU A 71 -7.29 4.52 -25.22
N GLU A 72 -7.76 3.50 -25.93
CA GLU A 72 -8.86 3.62 -26.89
C GLU A 72 -10.17 4.08 -26.22
N ILE A 73 -10.54 3.47 -25.09
CA ILE A 73 -11.72 3.89 -24.31
C ILE A 73 -11.58 5.35 -23.83
N LEU A 74 -10.38 5.76 -23.42
CA LEU A 74 -10.12 7.13 -22.98
C LEU A 74 -10.28 8.12 -24.13
N ALA A 75 -9.69 7.84 -25.29
CA ALA A 75 -9.82 8.67 -26.49
C ALA A 75 -11.29 8.84 -26.90
N LEU A 76 -12.07 7.75 -26.87
CA LEU A 76 -13.51 7.80 -27.16
C LEU A 76 -14.30 8.63 -26.14
N ARG A 77 -13.89 8.67 -24.86
CA ARG A 77 -14.57 9.44 -23.80
C ARG A 77 -14.21 10.91 -23.79
N THR A 78 -12.96 11.26 -24.09
CA THR A 78 -12.49 12.65 -24.07
C THR A 78 -12.66 13.34 -25.42
N GLY A 79 -12.94 12.59 -26.49
CA GLY A 79 -13.03 13.12 -27.86
C GLY A 79 -11.69 13.58 -28.41
N VAL A 80 -10.58 13.29 -27.72
CA VAL A 80 -9.23 13.62 -28.15
C VAL A 80 -8.68 12.42 -28.89
N THR A 81 -8.61 12.52 -30.21
CA THR A 81 -8.07 11.50 -31.11
C THR A 81 -6.75 11.98 -31.71
N ASP A 82 -5.73 12.18 -30.88
CA ASP A 82 -4.38 12.43 -31.39
C ASP A 82 -3.39 11.56 -30.58
N PHE A 83 -2.85 10.53 -31.25
CA PHE A 83 -1.70 9.72 -30.84
C PHE A 83 -0.58 9.90 -31.86
#